data_AF-A0A835I3W6-F1
#
_entry.id   AF-A0A835I3W6-F1
#
_cell.length_a   1.000
_cell.length_b   1.000
_cell.length_c   1.000
_cell.angle_alpha   90.00
_cell.angle_beta   90.00
_cell.angle_gamma   90.00
#
_symmetry.space_group_name_H-M   'P 1'
#
loop_
_entity.id
_entity.type
_entity.pdbx_description
1 polymer ?
#
loop_
_entity_poly.entity_id
_entity_poly.type
_entity_poly.pdbx_seq_one_letter_code
_entity_poly.pdbx_strand_id
1 'polypeptide(L)'
;MGGGMIEAKMAHEKNLEKQKVTGQGLVKAWIIATISEEALGTVVCLTTSCNVWKALSSAYLQNSQAREFELLVKLQEKKTDSTSLNDYIKEFKSTCDRFNAIGKPVPNQNKVEAGHTILIHTVAAGVGYLLYQWANALGATVIGTVSTEEKATQAKEDGSHHIIIYTHEDFVAMVNTITSGKRVDVVYD
;
A
#
# COMPACT_ATOMS: atom_id res chain seq x y z
N MET A 1 -13.48 -24.13 57.66
CA MET A 1 -12.52 -23.12 57.16
C MET A 1 -12.73 -22.82 55.66
N GLY A 2 -13.96 -22.50 55.22
CA GLY A 2 -14.28 -22.34 53.78
C GLY A 2 -14.79 -20.96 53.34
N GLY A 3 -15.22 -20.10 54.27
CA GLY A 3 -15.85 -18.81 53.93
C GLY A 3 -14.87 -17.73 53.44
N GLY A 4 -13.70 -17.61 54.07
CA GLY A 4 -12.75 -16.52 53.77
C GLY A 4 -12.09 -16.59 52.38
N MET A 5 -12.04 -17.77 51.75
CA MET A 5 -11.42 -17.93 50.43
C MET A 5 -12.35 -17.51 49.29
N ILE A 6 -13.67 -17.54 49.51
CA ILE A 6 -14.70 -17.11 48.54
C ILE A 6 -14.82 -15.58 48.55
N GLU A 7 -14.76 -14.94 49.73
CA GLU A 7 -14.75 -13.48 49.87
C GLU A 7 -13.48 -12.85 49.27
N ALA A 8 -12.31 -13.47 49.47
CA ALA A 8 -11.06 -13.00 48.88
C ALA A 8 -11.07 -13.08 47.34
N LYS A 9 -11.66 -14.14 46.75
CA LYS A 9 -11.84 -14.26 45.30
C LYS A 9 -12.79 -13.21 44.74
N MET A 10 -13.95 -13.00 45.36
CA MET A 10 -14.90 -11.96 44.94
C MET A 10 -14.33 -10.55 45.06
N ALA A 11 -13.54 -10.27 46.11
CA ALA A 11 -12.87 -8.99 46.27
C ALA A 11 -11.80 -8.76 45.20
N HIS A 12 -11.02 -9.80 44.86
CA HIS A 12 -10.02 -9.75 43.80
C HIS A 12 -10.65 -9.56 42.41
N GLU A 13 -11.78 -10.22 42.13
CA GLU A 13 -12.50 -10.12 40.86
C GLU A 13 -13.17 -8.74 40.71
N LYS A 14 -13.82 -8.22 41.77
CA LYS A 14 -14.32 -6.83 41.81
C LYS A 14 -13.21 -5.80 41.68
N ASN A 15 -12.01 -6.06 42.21
CA ASN A 15 -10.88 -5.16 42.07
C ASN A 15 -10.33 -5.18 40.63
N LEU A 16 -10.25 -6.35 39.99
CA LEU A 16 -9.90 -6.47 38.57
C LEU A 16 -10.92 -5.76 37.66
N GLU A 17 -12.20 -5.86 37.97
CA GLU A 17 -13.29 -5.17 37.25
C GLU A 17 -13.17 -3.66 37.41
N LYS A 18 -12.97 -3.16 38.65
CA LYS A 18 -12.72 -1.74 38.92
C LYS A 18 -11.47 -1.25 38.20
N GLN A 19 -10.38 -2.00 38.22
CA GLN A 19 -9.11 -1.64 37.60
C GLN A 19 -9.19 -1.63 36.05
N LYS A 20 -9.94 -2.58 35.45
CA LYS A 20 -10.31 -2.56 34.02
C LYS A 20 -11.15 -1.33 33.66
N VAL A 21 -12.10 -0.95 34.51
CA VAL A 21 -12.95 0.24 34.33
C VAL A 21 -12.14 1.54 34.51
N THR A 22 -11.16 1.56 35.42
CA THR A 22 -10.32 2.76 35.66
C THR A 22 -9.36 3.02 34.50
N GLY A 23 -8.73 1.97 33.96
CA GLY A 23 -7.80 2.09 32.82
C GLY A 23 -8.48 2.61 31.56
N GLN A 24 -9.69 2.12 31.24
CA GLN A 24 -10.44 2.59 30.07
C GLN A 24 -10.96 4.02 30.24
N GLY A 25 -11.36 4.41 31.46
CA GLY A 25 -11.82 5.77 31.76
C GLY A 25 -10.71 6.82 31.60
N LEU A 26 -9.49 6.52 32.02
CA LEU A 26 -8.34 7.41 31.87
C LEU A 26 -7.95 7.61 30.39
N VAL A 27 -7.90 6.52 29.62
CA VAL A 27 -7.62 6.58 28.17
C VAL A 27 -8.70 7.39 27.44
N LYS A 28 -9.97 7.22 27.82
CA LYS A 28 -11.07 8.02 27.27
C LYS A 28 -10.92 9.51 27.60
N ALA A 29 -10.63 9.86 28.84
CA ALA A 29 -10.46 11.26 29.26
C ALA A 29 -9.28 11.92 28.53
N TRP A 30 -8.19 11.19 28.34
CA TRP A 30 -7.03 11.66 27.60
C TRP A 30 -7.35 11.91 26.12
N ILE A 31 -8.04 10.96 25.46
CA ILE A 31 -8.47 11.14 24.06
C ILE A 31 -9.42 12.34 23.93
N ILE A 32 -10.43 12.45 24.79
CA ILE A 32 -11.41 13.56 24.78
C ILE A 32 -10.74 14.92 25.00
N ALA A 33 -9.69 14.99 25.84
CA ALA A 33 -8.95 16.22 26.08
C ALA A 33 -8.09 16.67 24.89
N THR A 34 -7.80 15.77 23.95
CA THR A 34 -6.93 16.04 22.78
C THR A 34 -7.68 16.32 21.48
N ILE A 35 -9.00 16.15 21.44
CA ILE A 35 -9.80 16.32 20.23
C ILE A 35 -10.46 17.70 20.17
N SER A 36 -10.70 18.23 18.95
CA SER A 36 -11.34 19.53 18.74
C SER A 36 -12.82 19.53 19.16
N GLU A 37 -13.38 20.72 19.37
CA GLU A 37 -14.79 20.89 19.76
C GLU A 37 -15.75 20.29 18.73
N GLU A 38 -15.39 20.31 17.45
CA GLU A 38 -16.15 19.68 16.37
C GLU A 38 -16.16 18.14 16.48
N ALA A 39 -15.07 17.54 16.95
CA ALA A 39 -14.94 16.10 17.13
C ALA A 39 -15.71 15.60 18.36
N LEU A 40 -15.84 16.43 19.41
CA LEU A 40 -16.52 16.08 20.66
C LEU A 40 -17.96 15.61 20.41
N GLY A 41 -18.66 16.24 19.46
CA GLY A 41 -20.04 15.89 19.10
C GLY A 41 -20.23 14.44 18.65
N THR A 42 -19.20 13.80 18.11
CA THR A 42 -19.26 12.39 17.67
C THR A 42 -18.97 11.37 18.77
N VAL A 43 -18.39 11.78 19.91
CA VAL A 43 -17.88 10.84 20.93
C VAL A 43 -18.50 11.02 22.31
N VAL A 44 -19.26 12.10 22.54
CA VAL A 44 -19.72 12.50 23.87
C VAL A 44 -20.58 11.42 24.58
N CYS A 45 -21.28 10.59 23.81
CA CYS A 45 -22.15 9.53 24.33
C CYS A 45 -21.48 8.13 24.41
N LEU A 46 -20.19 8.00 24.07
CA LEU A 46 -19.54 6.70 23.99
C LEU A 46 -18.83 6.35 25.30
N THR A 47 -19.15 5.19 25.87
CA THR A 47 -18.74 4.82 27.23
C THR A 47 -17.36 4.17 27.30
N THR A 48 -16.89 3.55 26.22
CA THR A 48 -15.60 2.84 26.19
C THR A 48 -14.61 3.54 25.27
N SER A 49 -13.31 3.46 25.61
CA SER A 49 -12.23 3.97 24.78
C SER A 49 -12.21 3.33 23.38
N CYS A 50 -12.57 2.05 23.26
CA CYS A 50 -12.73 1.36 21.98
C CYS A 50 -13.84 1.97 21.12
N ASN A 51 -14.99 2.31 21.71
CA ASN A 51 -16.10 2.94 20.97
C ASN A 51 -15.74 4.36 20.54
N VAL A 52 -15.09 5.14 21.43
CA VAL A 52 -14.55 6.47 21.10
C VAL A 52 -13.56 6.37 19.93
N TRP A 53 -12.60 5.44 19.99
CA TRP A 53 -11.65 5.21 18.92
C TRP A 53 -12.32 4.81 17.60
N LYS A 54 -13.29 3.89 17.64
CA LYS A 54 -14.05 3.45 16.45
C LYS A 54 -14.89 4.56 15.85
N ALA A 55 -15.52 5.42 16.65
CA ALA A 55 -16.32 6.53 16.15
C ALA A 55 -15.45 7.64 15.55
N LEU A 56 -14.35 8.01 16.22
CA LEU A 56 -13.38 8.95 15.67
C LEU A 56 -12.73 8.40 14.40
N SER A 57 -12.34 7.13 14.42
CA SER A 57 -11.85 6.43 13.24
C SER A 57 -12.91 6.48 12.13
N SER A 58 -14.15 6.09 12.38
CA SER A 58 -15.20 6.14 11.36
C SER A 58 -15.52 7.55 10.85
N ALA A 59 -15.38 8.60 11.67
CA ALA A 59 -15.70 9.98 11.33
C ALA A 59 -14.53 10.71 10.63
N TYR A 60 -13.29 10.44 11.03
CA TYR A 60 -12.09 11.14 10.54
C TYR A 60 -11.23 10.30 9.59
N LEU A 61 -11.23 8.97 9.75
CA LEU A 61 -10.77 8.04 8.72
C LEU A 61 -11.89 7.75 7.71
N GLN A 62 -12.82 8.70 7.50
CA GLN A 62 -13.76 8.58 6.40
C GLN A 62 -12.98 8.38 5.10
N ASN A 63 -12.96 7.12 4.69
CA ASN A 63 -12.59 6.56 3.41
C ASN A 63 -13.48 7.17 2.33
N SER A 64 -13.37 8.47 2.10
CA SER A 64 -14.04 9.10 0.98
C SER A 64 -13.28 8.69 -0.26
N GLN A 65 -13.98 8.06 -1.22
CA GLN A 65 -13.46 7.82 -2.57
C GLN A 65 -12.80 9.08 -3.13
N ALA A 66 -13.27 10.28 -2.75
CA ALA A 66 -12.68 11.55 -3.15
C ALA A 66 -11.23 11.74 -2.66
N ARG A 67 -10.89 11.34 -1.43
CA ARG A 67 -9.54 11.50 -0.87
C ARG A 67 -8.58 10.45 -1.41
N GLU A 68 -9.08 9.24 -1.65
CA GLU A 68 -8.36 8.19 -2.38
C GLU A 68 -8.06 8.64 -3.82
N PHE A 69 -9.07 9.15 -4.52
CA PHE A 69 -8.92 9.69 -5.88
C PHE A 69 -7.96 10.89 -5.92
N GLU A 70 -8.06 11.83 -4.97
CA GLU A 70 -7.13 12.96 -4.85
C GLU A 70 -5.68 12.49 -4.67
N LEU A 71 -5.45 11.50 -3.80
CA LEU A 71 -4.12 10.94 -3.59
C LEU A 71 -3.62 10.18 -4.82
N LEU A 72 -4.50 9.50 -5.55
CA LEU A 72 -4.14 8.82 -6.81
C LEU A 72 -3.75 9.82 -7.89
N VAL A 73 -4.54 10.89 -8.06
CA VAL A 73 -4.22 11.98 -9.00
C VAL A 73 -2.88 12.62 -8.64
N LYS A 74 -2.64 12.89 -7.35
CA LYS A 74 -1.34 13.42 -6.90
C LYS A 74 -0.16 12.51 -7.18
N LEU A 75 -0.37 11.19 -7.17
CA LEU A 75 0.69 10.23 -7.46
C LEU A 75 0.94 10.12 -8.98
N GLN A 76 -0.10 10.22 -9.79
CA GLN A 76 -0.04 10.13 -11.25
C GLN A 76 0.46 11.41 -11.92
N GLU A 77 0.05 12.58 -11.43
CA GLU A 77 0.40 13.89 -12.03
C GLU A 77 1.78 14.38 -11.60
N LYS A 78 2.45 13.67 -10.67
CA LYS A 78 3.71 14.12 -10.12
C LYS A 78 4.83 14.03 -11.16
N LYS A 79 5.08 15.14 -11.84
CA LYS A 79 6.23 15.33 -12.70
C LYS A 79 7.45 15.64 -11.85
N THR A 80 8.62 15.31 -12.39
CA THR A 80 9.91 15.72 -11.82
C THR A 80 10.07 17.22 -12.02
N ASP A 81 9.35 18.00 -11.23
CA ASP A 81 9.59 19.44 -11.13
C ASP A 81 10.97 19.62 -10.49
N SER A 82 11.67 20.70 -10.85
CA SER A 82 13.10 21.00 -10.63
C SER A 82 13.67 20.91 -9.19
N THR A 83 12.90 20.39 -8.24
CA THR A 83 13.30 19.93 -6.92
C THR A 83 14.33 18.79 -6.95
N SER A 84 15.14 18.70 -5.89
CA SER A 84 16.18 17.68 -5.78
C SER A 84 15.55 16.28 -5.68
N LEU A 85 16.27 15.24 -6.16
CA LEU A 85 15.83 13.84 -6.07
C LEU A 85 15.39 13.44 -4.65
N ASN A 86 16.09 13.96 -3.62
CA ASN A 86 15.77 13.68 -2.23
C ASN A 86 14.42 14.27 -1.81
N ASP A 87 14.06 15.45 -2.32
CA ASP A 87 12.78 16.08 -2.01
C ASP A 87 11.64 15.33 -2.71
N TYR A 88 11.86 14.92 -3.96
CA TYR A 88 10.93 14.04 -4.67
C TYR A 88 10.67 12.74 -3.89
N ILE A 89 11.73 12.07 -3.42
CA ILE A 89 11.63 10.81 -2.63
C ILE A 89 10.88 11.06 -1.32
N LYS A 90 11.20 12.13 -0.58
CA LYS A 90 10.53 12.46 0.69
C LYS A 90 9.04 12.69 0.50
N GLU A 91 8.67 13.44 -0.52
CA GLU A 91 7.27 13.72 -0.82
C GLU A 91 6.52 12.51 -1.39
N PHE A 92 7.19 11.68 -2.21
CA PHE A 92 6.63 10.41 -2.68
C PHE A 92 6.33 9.50 -1.49
N LYS A 93 7.31 9.35 -0.58
CA LYS A 93 7.14 8.62 0.68
C LYS A 93 5.99 9.21 1.51
N SER A 94 5.92 10.53 1.67
CA SER A 94 4.82 11.20 2.39
C SER A 94 3.44 10.87 1.78
N THR A 95 3.35 10.78 0.46
CA THR A 95 2.11 10.39 -0.24
C THR A 95 1.77 8.92 0.04
N CYS A 96 2.75 8.01 -0.04
CA CYS A 96 2.55 6.60 0.32
C CYS A 96 2.16 6.41 1.80
N ASP A 97 2.79 7.15 2.71
CA ASP A 97 2.46 7.13 4.15
C ASP A 97 1.03 7.61 4.38
N ARG A 98 0.55 8.61 3.61
CA ARG A 98 -0.85 9.07 3.64
C ARG A 98 -1.83 8.00 3.15
N PHE A 99 -1.51 7.26 2.08
CA PHE A 99 -2.30 6.09 1.66
C PHE A 99 -2.37 5.04 2.78
N ASN A 100 -1.25 4.77 3.44
CA ASN A 100 -1.21 3.82 4.54
C ASN A 100 -2.04 4.31 5.75
N ALA A 101 -1.99 5.61 6.05
CA ALA A 101 -2.74 6.23 7.15
C ALA A 101 -4.26 6.20 6.95
N ILE A 102 -4.74 6.26 5.70
CA ILE A 102 -6.18 6.10 5.39
C ILE A 102 -6.63 4.63 5.40
N GLY A 103 -5.73 3.67 5.66
CA GLY A 103 -6.06 2.23 5.68
C GLY A 103 -6.38 1.66 4.29
N LYS A 104 -6.12 2.41 3.22
CA LYS A 104 -6.20 1.99 1.83
C LYS A 104 -4.82 2.09 1.21
N PRO A 105 -3.96 1.06 1.35
CA PRO A 105 -2.69 1.05 0.64
C PRO A 105 -2.95 1.19 -0.87
N VAL A 106 -1.99 1.77 -1.60
CA VAL A 106 -2.08 1.99 -3.05
C VAL A 106 -2.66 0.74 -3.74
N PRO A 107 -3.76 0.88 -4.51
CA PRO A 107 -4.51 -0.24 -5.03
C PRO A 107 -3.61 -1.22 -5.79
N ASN A 108 -3.80 -2.51 -5.53
CA ASN A 108 -2.95 -3.58 -6.09
C ASN A 108 -3.13 -3.79 -7.60
N GLN A 109 -4.07 -3.10 -8.25
CA GLN A 109 -4.35 -3.26 -9.68
C GLN A 109 -3.11 -3.08 -10.57
N ASN A 110 -2.12 -2.28 -10.14
CA ASN A 110 -0.87 -2.06 -10.87
C ASN A 110 0.35 -2.62 -10.13
N LYS A 111 0.15 -3.51 -9.14
CA LYS A 111 1.26 -4.17 -8.45
C LYS A 111 1.68 -5.42 -9.19
N VAL A 112 2.99 -5.61 -9.23
CA VAL A 112 3.60 -6.86 -9.70
C VAL A 112 3.61 -7.84 -8.54
N GLU A 113 3.04 -9.02 -8.76
CA GLU A 113 3.06 -10.14 -7.81
C GLU A 113 3.75 -11.34 -8.47
N ALA A 114 4.17 -12.30 -7.64
CA ALA A 114 4.79 -13.52 -8.14
C ALA A 114 3.83 -14.26 -9.08
N GLY A 115 4.32 -14.67 -10.25
CA GLY A 115 3.52 -15.33 -11.29
C GLY A 115 2.76 -14.41 -12.24
N HIS A 116 2.77 -13.09 -12.03
CA HIS A 116 2.25 -12.14 -13.03
C HIS A 116 3.14 -12.09 -14.27
N THR A 117 2.52 -11.86 -15.43
CA THR A 117 3.23 -11.54 -16.66
C THR A 117 3.18 -10.04 -16.90
N ILE A 118 4.35 -9.41 -17.01
CA ILE A 118 4.47 -7.97 -17.20
C ILE A 118 5.13 -7.64 -18.54
N LEU A 119 4.65 -6.59 -19.19
CA LEU A 119 5.29 -6.00 -20.37
C LEU A 119 6.03 -4.73 -19.96
N ILE A 120 7.32 -4.65 -20.26
CA ILE A 120 8.14 -3.46 -20.03
C ILE A 120 8.69 -2.97 -21.37
N HIS A 121 8.44 -1.70 -21.71
CA HIS A 121 9.10 -1.06 -22.82
C HIS A 121 10.51 -0.60 -22.44
N THR A 122 11.48 -0.81 -23.33
CA THR A 122 12.89 -0.40 -23.15
C THR A 122 13.65 -1.07 -22.00
N VAL A 123 13.47 -2.38 -21.79
CA VAL A 123 14.13 -3.16 -20.70
C VAL A 123 15.67 -3.03 -20.67
N ALA A 124 16.31 -2.80 -21.81
CA ALA A 124 17.76 -2.73 -21.91
C ALA A 124 18.37 -1.35 -21.57
N ALA A 125 17.62 -0.39 -21.02
CA ALA A 125 18.16 0.92 -20.69
C ALA A 125 17.51 1.57 -19.45
N GLY A 126 18.32 2.31 -18.67
CA GLY A 126 17.87 3.19 -17.60
C GLY A 126 16.93 2.54 -16.59
N VAL A 127 15.70 3.06 -16.51
CA VAL A 127 14.67 2.60 -15.56
C VAL A 127 14.12 1.22 -15.92
N GLY A 128 14.03 0.89 -17.21
CA GLY A 128 13.51 -0.41 -17.67
C GLY A 128 14.34 -1.59 -17.16
N TYR A 129 15.66 -1.42 -17.06
CA TYR A 129 16.57 -2.44 -16.53
C TYR A 129 16.38 -2.68 -15.03
N LEU A 130 16.22 -1.61 -14.26
CA LEU A 130 15.94 -1.70 -12.82
C LEU A 130 14.59 -2.35 -12.56
N LEU A 131 13.57 -1.98 -13.36
CA LEU A 131 12.23 -2.53 -13.26
C LEU A 131 12.20 -4.02 -13.60
N TYR A 132 12.96 -4.43 -14.61
CA TYR A 132 13.15 -5.84 -14.96
C TYR A 132 13.78 -6.64 -13.82
N GLN A 133 14.89 -6.17 -13.23
CA GLN A 133 15.54 -6.86 -12.11
C GLN A 133 14.59 -6.98 -10.89
N TRP A 134 13.87 -5.91 -10.58
CA TRP A 134 12.89 -5.91 -9.50
C TRP A 134 11.76 -6.91 -9.74
N ALA A 135 11.18 -6.91 -10.94
CA ALA A 135 10.11 -7.83 -11.29
C ALA A 135 10.57 -9.30 -11.29
N ASN A 136 11.78 -9.57 -11.79
CA ASN A 136 12.37 -10.90 -11.74
C ASN A 136 12.60 -11.36 -10.28
N ALA A 137 13.10 -10.47 -9.42
CA ALA A 137 13.26 -10.75 -8.00
C ALA A 137 11.93 -11.01 -7.27
N LEU A 138 10.81 -10.46 -7.78
CA LEU A 138 9.47 -10.77 -7.29
C LEU A 138 8.89 -12.08 -7.83
N GLY A 139 9.55 -12.73 -8.79
CA GLY A 139 9.08 -13.95 -9.44
C GLY A 139 8.02 -13.71 -10.52
N ALA A 140 7.99 -12.51 -11.11
CA ALA A 140 7.13 -12.21 -12.26
C ALA A 140 7.83 -12.59 -13.58
N THR A 141 7.05 -12.98 -14.58
CA THR A 141 7.53 -13.23 -15.95
C THR A 141 7.57 -11.91 -16.71
N VAL A 142 8.76 -11.50 -17.15
CA VAL A 142 8.95 -10.21 -17.81
C VAL A 142 9.09 -10.38 -19.32
N ILE A 143 8.26 -9.68 -20.07
CA ILE A 143 8.38 -9.49 -21.51
C ILE A 143 8.93 -8.09 -21.75
N GLY A 144 10.14 -8.00 -22.30
CA GLY A 144 10.79 -6.73 -22.60
C GLY A 144 10.76 -6.40 -24.08
N THR A 145 10.59 -5.12 -24.44
CA THR A 145 10.84 -4.66 -25.81
C THR A 145 12.15 -3.90 -25.94
N VAL A 146 12.86 -4.12 -27.04
CA VAL A 146 14.13 -3.45 -27.37
C VAL A 146 14.17 -3.04 -28.84
N SER A 147 15.01 -2.05 -29.14
CA SER A 147 15.12 -1.45 -30.48
C SER A 147 16.17 -2.11 -31.38
N THR A 148 17.17 -2.76 -30.79
CA THR A 148 18.32 -3.33 -31.51
C THR A 148 18.67 -4.72 -31.00
N GLU A 149 19.32 -5.52 -31.86
CA GLU A 149 19.80 -6.86 -31.50
C GLU A 149 20.87 -6.81 -30.40
N GLU A 150 21.76 -5.82 -30.36
CA GLU A 150 22.77 -5.75 -29.30
C GLU A 150 22.13 -5.62 -27.92
N LYS A 151 21.07 -4.79 -27.81
CA LYS A 151 20.28 -4.65 -26.59
C LYS A 151 19.53 -5.94 -26.24
N ALA A 152 19.11 -6.71 -27.24
CA ALA A 152 18.45 -7.99 -27.03
C ALA A 152 19.42 -9.03 -26.45
N THR A 153 20.64 -9.08 -26.97
CA THR A 153 21.70 -9.96 -26.47
C THR A 153 22.06 -9.61 -25.03
N GLN A 154 22.26 -8.33 -24.73
CA GLN A 154 22.54 -7.86 -23.37
C GLN A 154 21.41 -8.28 -22.40
N ALA A 155 20.16 -7.99 -22.76
CA ALA A 155 19.03 -8.34 -21.90
C ALA A 155 18.88 -9.86 -21.70
N LYS A 156 19.22 -10.69 -22.70
CA LYS A 156 19.26 -12.16 -22.57
C LYS A 156 20.38 -12.61 -21.62
N GLU A 157 21.56 -12.01 -21.69
CA GLU A 157 22.66 -12.29 -20.76
C GLU A 157 22.30 -11.93 -19.32
N ASP A 158 21.52 -10.86 -19.14
CA ASP A 158 20.95 -10.44 -17.85
C ASP A 158 19.78 -11.34 -17.36
N GLY A 159 19.52 -12.44 -18.08
CA GLY A 159 18.55 -13.46 -17.70
C GLY A 159 17.11 -13.21 -18.15
N SER A 160 16.89 -12.32 -19.12
CA SER A 160 15.52 -11.94 -19.52
C SER A 160 14.75 -13.12 -20.10
N HIS A 161 13.53 -13.33 -19.59
CA HIS A 161 12.64 -14.42 -20.02
C HIS A 161 12.26 -14.30 -21.50
N HIS A 162 11.74 -13.14 -21.89
CA HIS A 162 11.29 -12.89 -23.26
C HIS A 162 11.68 -11.48 -23.68
N ILE A 163 12.40 -11.37 -24.81
CA ILE A 163 12.78 -10.10 -25.40
C ILE A 163 12.25 -10.04 -26.83
N ILE A 164 11.54 -8.96 -27.14
CA ILE A 164 10.97 -8.70 -28.45
C ILE A 164 11.69 -7.50 -29.07
N ILE A 165 12.16 -7.67 -30.30
CA ILE A 165 12.77 -6.59 -31.06
C ILE A 165 11.67 -5.93 -31.91
N TYR A 166 11.07 -4.86 -31.37
CA TYR A 166 9.86 -4.25 -31.95
C TYR A 166 10.10 -3.60 -33.34
N THR A 167 11.35 -3.45 -33.76
CA THR A 167 11.73 -2.94 -35.10
C THR A 167 11.61 -4.00 -36.19
N HIS A 168 11.64 -5.28 -35.82
CA HIS A 168 11.55 -6.42 -36.76
C HIS A 168 10.25 -7.20 -36.61
N GLU A 169 9.63 -7.17 -35.43
CA GLU A 169 8.47 -7.99 -35.08
C GLU A 169 7.34 -7.15 -34.50
N ASP A 170 6.10 -7.55 -34.77
CA ASP A 170 4.93 -6.99 -34.08
C ASP A 170 4.90 -7.51 -32.65
N PHE A 171 5.19 -6.63 -31.69
CA PHE A 171 5.20 -6.98 -30.28
C PHE A 171 3.83 -7.41 -29.77
N VAL A 172 2.73 -6.93 -30.35
CA VAL A 172 1.38 -7.34 -29.95
C VAL A 172 1.16 -8.81 -30.29
N ALA A 173 1.53 -9.22 -31.50
CA ALA A 173 1.45 -10.61 -31.95
C ALA A 173 2.36 -11.53 -31.12
N MET A 174 3.57 -11.06 -30.81
CA MET A 174 4.53 -11.82 -30.00
C MET A 174 4.08 -11.96 -28.54
N VAL A 175 3.60 -10.89 -27.91
CA VAL A 175 3.02 -10.96 -26.56
C VAL A 175 1.84 -11.93 -26.53
N ASN A 176 0.98 -11.91 -27.55
CA ASN A 176 -0.15 -12.82 -27.63
C ASN A 176 0.29 -14.29 -27.76
N THR A 177 1.37 -14.54 -28.50
CA THR A 177 1.97 -15.88 -28.66
C THR A 177 2.60 -16.35 -27.36
N ILE A 178 3.41 -15.50 -26.70
CA ILE A 178 4.08 -15.81 -25.43
C ILE A 178 3.05 -16.08 -24.32
N THR A 179 2.00 -15.25 -24.25
CA THR A 179 0.95 -15.38 -23.23
C THR A 179 -0.12 -16.42 -23.58
N SER A 180 -0.02 -17.11 -24.72
CA SER A 180 -1.03 -18.06 -25.21
C SER A 180 -2.46 -17.48 -25.21
N GLY A 181 -2.59 -16.20 -25.59
CA GLY A 181 -3.88 -15.50 -25.61
C GLY A 181 -4.34 -14.91 -24.27
N LYS A 182 -3.62 -15.12 -23.16
CA LYS A 182 -4.02 -14.59 -21.84
C LYS A 182 -3.78 -13.11 -21.62
N ARG A 183 -3.06 -12.43 -22.54
CA ARG A 183 -2.60 -11.03 -22.38
C ARG A 183 -1.71 -10.88 -21.13
N VAL A 184 -1.22 -9.67 -20.89
CA VAL A 184 -0.34 -9.35 -19.75
C VAL A 184 -1.14 -8.73 -18.60
N ASP A 185 -0.68 -8.94 -17.37
CA ASP A 185 -1.33 -8.45 -16.16
C ASP A 185 -1.03 -6.96 -15.94
N VAL A 186 0.20 -6.53 -16.25
CA VAL A 186 0.65 -5.14 -16.08
C VAL A 186 1.51 -4.70 -17.27
N VAL A 187 1.33 -3.47 -17.72
CA VAL A 187 2.16 -2.83 -18.76
C VAL A 187 2.84 -1.60 -18.18
N TYR A 188 4.15 -1.50 -18.39
CA TYR A 188 4.95 -0.32 -18.12
C TYR A 188 5.51 0.22 -19.43
N ASP A 189 5.10 1.43 -19.79
CA ASP A 189 5.52 2.19 -20.97
C ASP A 189 6.38 3.39 -20.54
#